data_AF-A0A1G2WPF4-F1
#
_entry.id   AF-A0A1G2WPF4-F1
#
_cell.length_a   1.000
_cell.length_b   1.000
_cell.length_c   1.000
_cell.angle_alpha   90.00
_cell.angle_beta   90.00
_cell.angle_gamma   90.00
#
_symmetry.space_group_name_H-M   'P 1'
#
loop_
_entity.id
_entity.type
_entity.pdbx_description
1 polymer ?
#
loop_
_entity_poly.entity_id
_entity_poly.type
_entity_poly.pdbx_seq_one_letter_code
_entity_poly.pdbx_strand_id
1 'polypeptide(L)'
;MEDEEKAKLLNQALNKSASTFMLQIKAFENEHAQNSLDKFIGHIKLFNDNVGLLAKSIDRLNYIPKEGWERWDVDKQTQSVFISRTPKTLTSAFNLIIAGYYDEGLAVCRVAYENLLAICFLQKNPQNADSVLGYGFKKQIRKQLPSIKQFKPSNVLTQELKIADEDEMYSFLSMPIHGNKFTVLKDIVNAQKSGFTFNLGFSYDEERLSMSFNHLIAILYLSLCLFKGIFGKYFKDSEMPYDDKAIEALKIFIGGFPDNHYYLARFPGIVDKILTALQI
;
A
#
# COMPACT_ATOMS: atom_id res chain seq x y z
N MET A 1 13.32 -15.16 -46.01
CA MET A 1 11.88 -14.82 -46.12
C MET A 1 11.25 -14.61 -44.75
N GLU A 2 11.36 -15.53 -43.77
CA GLU A 2 10.76 -15.33 -42.42
C GLU A 2 11.33 -14.13 -41.64
N ASP A 3 12.62 -13.82 -41.75
CA ASP A 3 13.24 -12.73 -40.98
C ASP A 3 12.92 -11.33 -41.52
N GLU A 4 12.74 -11.19 -42.84
CA GLU A 4 12.31 -9.94 -43.46
C GLU A 4 10.84 -9.63 -43.15
N GLU A 5 10.00 -10.66 -43.10
CA GLU A 5 8.58 -10.52 -42.75
C GLU A 5 8.42 -10.17 -41.25
N LYS A 6 9.21 -10.79 -40.36
CA LYS A 6 9.33 -10.39 -38.96
C LYS A 6 9.81 -8.94 -38.81
N ALA A 7 10.86 -8.53 -39.54
CA ALA A 7 11.37 -7.16 -39.49
C ALA A 7 10.34 -6.14 -40.00
N LYS A 8 9.56 -6.49 -41.03
CA LYS A 8 8.43 -5.68 -41.51
C LYS A 8 7.32 -5.53 -40.48
N LEU A 9 6.91 -6.64 -39.84
CA LEU A 9 5.89 -6.62 -38.79
C LEU A 9 6.36 -5.84 -37.56
N LEU A 10 7.64 -5.98 -37.19
CA LEU A 10 8.25 -5.22 -36.10
C LEU A 10 8.27 -3.72 -36.43
N ASN A 11 8.72 -3.34 -37.63
CA ASN A 11 8.73 -1.94 -38.07
C ASN A 11 7.31 -1.38 -38.20
N GLN A 12 6.32 -2.16 -38.64
CA GLN A 12 4.92 -1.73 -38.65
C GLN A 12 4.35 -1.58 -37.24
N ALA A 13 4.73 -2.44 -36.30
CA ALA A 13 4.32 -2.32 -34.89
C ALA A 13 4.99 -1.13 -34.20
N LEU A 14 6.27 -0.87 -34.50
CA LEU A 14 7.05 0.26 -33.97
C LEU A 14 6.62 1.60 -34.57
N ASN A 15 6.14 1.60 -35.82
CA ASN A 15 5.64 2.80 -36.50
C ASN A 15 4.13 3.04 -36.32
N LYS A 16 3.42 2.20 -35.55
CA LYS A 16 2.06 2.54 -35.13
C LYS A 16 2.14 3.69 -34.15
N SER A 17 1.77 4.88 -34.61
CA SER A 17 1.50 6.03 -33.73
C SER A 17 0.58 5.59 -32.61
N ALA A 18 0.91 5.95 -31.36
CA ALA A 18 0.00 5.76 -30.23
C ALA A 18 -1.39 6.25 -30.63
N SER A 19 -2.45 5.47 -30.34
CA SER A 19 -3.80 5.88 -30.69
C SER A 19 -4.10 7.25 -30.08
N THR A 20 -4.96 8.05 -30.72
CA THR A 20 -5.40 9.36 -30.18
C THR A 20 -5.83 9.26 -28.71
N PHE A 21 -6.44 8.13 -28.34
CA PHE A 21 -6.82 7.82 -26.97
C PHE A 21 -5.61 7.66 -26.02
N MET A 22 -4.54 6.97 -26.45
CA MET A 22 -3.30 6.87 -25.65
C MET A 22 -2.62 8.23 -25.46
N LEU A 23 -2.72 9.13 -26.43
CA LEU A 23 -2.22 10.50 -26.28
C LEU A 23 -3.06 11.30 -25.28
N GLN A 24 -4.38 11.11 -25.27
CA GLN A 24 -5.28 11.72 -24.28
C GLN A 24 -4.97 11.24 -22.85
N ILE A 25 -4.72 9.93 -22.67
CA ILE A 25 -4.29 9.37 -21.37
C ILE A 25 -3.02 10.08 -20.89
N LYS A 26 -1.98 10.11 -21.72
CA LYS A 26 -0.69 10.72 -21.34
C LYS A 26 -0.81 12.22 -21.06
N ALA A 27 -1.63 12.93 -21.82
CA ALA A 27 -1.88 14.35 -21.57
C ALA A 27 -2.52 14.55 -20.19
N PHE A 28 -3.53 13.75 -19.86
CA PHE A 28 -4.15 13.77 -18.54
C PHE A 28 -3.18 13.40 -17.42
N GLU A 29 -2.41 12.32 -17.55
CA GLU A 29 -1.44 11.90 -16.53
C GLU A 29 -0.45 13.03 -16.20
N ASN A 30 0.07 13.70 -17.22
CA ASN A 30 1.02 14.80 -17.05
C ASN A 30 0.37 16.02 -16.38
N GLU A 31 -0.83 16.41 -16.84
CA GLU A 31 -1.59 17.52 -16.25
C GLU A 31 -1.96 17.23 -14.79
N HIS A 32 -2.44 16.02 -14.51
CA HIS A 32 -2.80 15.58 -13.18
C HIS A 32 -1.59 15.56 -12.24
N ALA A 33 -0.45 15.03 -12.70
CA ALA A 33 0.78 14.99 -11.92
C ALA A 33 1.28 16.40 -11.59
N GLN A 34 1.24 17.33 -12.55
CA GLN A 34 1.61 18.73 -12.34
C GLN A 34 0.67 19.41 -11.33
N ASN A 35 -0.64 19.26 -11.50
CA ASN A 35 -1.64 19.79 -10.57
C ASN A 35 -1.46 19.23 -9.15
N SER A 36 -1.14 17.94 -9.05
CA SER A 36 -0.86 17.27 -7.77
C SER A 36 0.41 17.83 -7.12
N LEU A 37 1.48 18.05 -7.90
CA LEU A 37 2.71 18.66 -7.41
C LEU A 37 2.46 20.06 -6.85
N ASP A 38 1.74 20.90 -7.58
CA ASP A 38 1.50 22.29 -7.19
C ASP A 38 0.64 22.39 -5.92
N LYS A 39 -0.35 21.50 -5.76
CA LYS A 39 -1.27 21.50 -4.60
C LYS A 39 -0.73 20.74 -3.39
N PHE A 40 0.01 19.64 -3.60
CA PHE A 40 0.41 18.71 -2.54
C PHE A 40 1.94 18.64 -2.34
N ILE A 41 2.72 19.63 -2.79
CA ILE A 41 4.20 19.61 -2.74
C ILE A 41 4.75 19.18 -1.37
N GLY A 42 4.21 19.71 -0.27
CA GLY A 42 4.64 19.36 1.08
C GLY A 42 4.36 17.90 1.45
N HIS A 43 3.28 17.34 0.94
CA HIS A 43 2.82 15.97 1.20
C HIS A 43 3.66 14.97 0.42
N ILE A 44 3.93 15.30 -0.85
CA ILE A 44 4.82 14.54 -1.72
C ILE A 44 6.22 14.51 -1.13
N LYS A 45 6.72 15.66 -0.66
CA LYS A 45 8.01 15.73 0.02
C LYS A 45 8.01 14.88 1.29
N LEU A 46 7.00 15.03 2.15
CA LEU A 46 6.88 14.26 3.39
C LEU A 46 6.84 12.75 3.11
N PHE A 47 6.08 12.31 2.10
CA PHE A 47 6.06 10.92 1.66
C PHE A 47 7.45 10.45 1.21
N ASN A 48 8.10 11.17 0.29
CA ASN A 48 9.40 10.80 -0.28
C ASN A 48 10.49 10.71 0.80
N ASP A 49 10.54 11.70 1.69
CA ASP A 49 11.51 11.74 2.78
C ASP A 49 11.33 10.53 3.72
N ASN A 50 10.08 10.21 4.08
CA ASN A 50 9.77 9.13 5.03
C ASN A 50 9.80 7.73 4.42
N VAL A 51 9.43 7.54 3.16
CA VAL A 51 9.59 6.25 2.48
C VAL A 51 11.07 5.95 2.22
N GLY A 52 11.86 7.00 1.91
CA GLY A 52 13.32 6.92 1.82
C GLY A 52 13.95 6.58 3.17
N LEU A 53 13.44 7.15 4.27
CA LEU A 53 13.83 6.80 5.63
C LEU A 53 13.58 5.32 5.91
N LEU A 54 12.35 4.84 5.69
CA LEU A 54 11.97 3.44 5.89
C LEU A 54 12.85 2.49 5.07
N ALA A 55 13.09 2.80 3.79
CA ALA A 55 13.93 1.99 2.91
C ALA A 55 15.39 1.91 3.41
N LYS A 56 15.98 3.04 3.82
CA LYS A 56 17.33 3.07 4.40
C LYS A 56 17.40 2.29 5.71
N SER A 57 16.38 2.42 6.55
CA SER A 57 16.33 1.70 7.83
C SER A 57 16.23 0.19 7.62
N ILE A 58 15.41 -0.26 6.66
CA ILE A 58 15.33 -1.67 6.23
C ILE A 58 16.67 -2.15 5.68
N ASP A 59 17.31 -1.40 4.79
CA ASP A 59 18.61 -1.77 4.23
C ASP A 59 19.66 -1.96 5.33
N ARG A 60 19.65 -1.08 6.33
CA ARG A 60 20.56 -1.19 7.48
C ARG A 60 20.36 -2.46 8.30
N LEU A 61 19.17 -3.09 8.30
CA LEU A 61 19.01 -4.40 8.95
C LEU A 61 19.99 -5.44 8.42
N ASN A 62 20.41 -5.34 7.16
CA ASN A 62 21.34 -6.30 6.57
C ASN A 62 22.74 -6.24 7.18
N TYR A 63 23.10 -5.13 7.84
CA TYR A 63 24.43 -4.88 8.38
C TYR A 63 24.51 -5.02 9.91
N ILE A 64 23.38 -5.27 10.57
CA ILE A 64 23.36 -5.51 12.02
C ILE A 64 23.81 -6.96 12.29
N PRO A 65 24.71 -7.18 13.27
CA PRO A 65 25.03 -8.52 13.74
C PRO A 65 23.76 -9.29 14.08
N LYS A 66 23.66 -10.50 13.53
CA LYS A 66 22.51 -11.39 13.76
C LYS A 66 22.71 -12.27 15.00
N GLU A 67 23.85 -12.15 15.67
CA GLU A 67 24.06 -12.78 16.98
C GLU A 67 23.03 -12.24 17.98
N GLY A 68 22.30 -13.12 18.66
CA GLY A 68 21.24 -12.71 19.59
C GLY A 68 19.93 -12.29 18.93
N TRP A 69 19.82 -12.36 17.60
CA TRP A 69 18.51 -12.63 16.99
C TRP A 69 18.16 -14.03 17.48
N GLU A 70 17.32 -14.13 18.52
CA GLU A 70 17.04 -15.40 19.19
C GLU A 70 16.79 -16.48 18.13
N ARG A 71 17.47 -17.63 18.29
CA ARG A 71 17.71 -18.66 17.27
C ARG A 71 16.44 -19.42 16.82
N TRP A 72 15.26 -18.82 16.98
CA TRP A 72 13.93 -19.40 16.82
C TRP A 72 12.91 -18.60 16.00
N ASP A 73 13.22 -17.42 15.48
CA ASP A 73 12.15 -16.56 14.94
C ASP A 73 12.01 -16.60 13.39
N VAL A 74 11.46 -17.71 12.86
CA VAL A 74 10.95 -17.77 11.47
C VAL A 74 9.96 -16.63 11.21
N ASP A 75 9.22 -16.23 12.24
CA ASP A 75 8.32 -15.07 12.24
C ASP A 75 9.08 -13.76 12.03
N LYS A 76 10.24 -13.49 12.67
CA LYS A 76 11.01 -12.24 12.46
C LYS A 76 11.63 -12.18 11.08
N GLN A 77 12.13 -13.32 10.57
CA GLN A 77 12.60 -13.40 9.19
C GLN A 77 11.44 -13.13 8.23
N THR A 78 10.29 -13.74 8.46
CA THR A 78 9.07 -13.54 7.67
C THR A 78 8.57 -12.09 7.76
N GLN A 79 8.55 -11.49 8.95
CA GLN A 79 8.22 -10.08 9.20
C GLN A 79 9.20 -9.15 8.47
N SER A 80 10.51 -9.48 8.46
CA SER A 80 11.52 -8.73 7.73
C SER A 80 11.27 -8.76 6.21
N VAL A 81 10.85 -9.91 5.67
CA VAL A 81 10.47 -10.03 4.26
C VAL A 81 9.24 -9.16 3.96
N PHE A 82 8.21 -9.19 4.81
CA PHE A 82 7.01 -8.38 4.61
C PHE A 82 7.31 -6.87 4.68
N ILE A 83 8.07 -6.42 5.69
CA ILE A 83 8.39 -5.00 5.83
C ILE A 83 9.35 -4.52 4.71
N SER A 84 10.26 -5.38 4.24
CA SER A 84 11.21 -5.03 3.17
C SER A 84 10.54 -4.73 1.82
N ARG A 85 9.36 -5.29 1.59
CA ARG A 85 8.58 -5.05 0.36
C ARG A 85 7.77 -3.75 0.43
N THR A 86 7.47 -3.27 1.64
CA THR A 86 6.59 -2.13 1.87
C THR A 86 7.04 -0.84 1.17
N PRO A 87 8.32 -0.41 1.18
CA PRO A 87 8.73 0.81 0.49
C PRO A 87 8.45 0.77 -1.02
N LYS A 88 8.75 -0.36 -1.67
CA LYS A 88 8.48 -0.54 -3.10
C LYS A 88 6.99 -0.47 -3.38
N THR A 89 6.17 -1.19 -2.60
CA THR A 89 4.71 -1.20 -2.76
C THR A 89 4.11 0.18 -2.55
N LEU A 90 4.52 0.91 -1.50
CA LEU A 90 4.06 2.29 -1.25
C LEU A 90 4.48 3.25 -2.37
N THR A 91 5.70 3.12 -2.89
CA THR A 91 6.18 3.94 -4.02
C THR A 91 5.36 3.65 -5.29
N SER A 92 5.03 2.39 -5.56
CA SER A 92 4.17 2.02 -6.69
C SER A 92 2.75 2.59 -6.52
N ALA A 93 2.18 2.54 -5.33
CA ALA A 93 0.88 3.15 -5.04
C ALA A 93 0.92 4.67 -5.23
N PHE A 94 1.95 5.33 -4.70
CA PHE A 94 2.16 6.77 -4.85
C PHE A 94 2.20 7.19 -6.33
N ASN A 95 2.97 6.50 -7.17
CA ASN A 95 3.08 6.82 -8.59
C ASN A 95 1.74 6.69 -9.32
N LEU A 96 0.94 5.68 -8.98
CA LEU A 96 -0.41 5.52 -9.53
C LEU A 96 -1.33 6.67 -9.11
N ILE A 97 -1.32 7.03 -7.83
CA ILE A 97 -2.14 8.12 -7.28
C ILE A 97 -1.78 9.46 -7.94
N ILE A 98 -0.49 9.78 -8.08
CA ILE A 98 0.00 11.00 -8.73
C ILE A 98 -0.34 11.04 -10.23
N ALA A 99 -0.45 9.88 -10.88
CA ALA A 99 -0.88 9.78 -12.27
C ALA A 99 -2.41 9.80 -12.45
N GLY A 100 -3.18 9.89 -11.37
CA GLY A 100 -4.65 9.95 -11.40
C GLY A 100 -5.35 8.57 -11.33
N TYR A 101 -4.60 7.49 -11.13
CA TYR A 101 -5.12 6.13 -10.96
C TYR A 101 -5.38 5.83 -9.47
N TYR A 102 -6.34 6.54 -8.87
CA TYR A 102 -6.59 6.47 -7.42
C TYR A 102 -6.98 5.07 -6.95
N ASP A 103 -7.89 4.41 -7.66
CA ASP A 103 -8.44 3.11 -7.27
C ASP A 103 -7.38 2.00 -7.39
N GLU A 104 -6.56 2.03 -8.44
CA GLU A 104 -5.40 1.16 -8.60
C GLU A 104 -4.35 1.44 -7.52
N GLY A 105 -4.07 2.71 -7.23
CA GLY A 105 -3.17 3.12 -6.16
C GLY A 105 -3.62 2.60 -4.79
N LEU A 106 -4.91 2.76 -4.46
CA LEU A 106 -5.54 2.24 -3.24
C LEU A 106 -5.49 0.71 -3.16
N ALA A 107 -5.71 0.02 -4.29
CA ALA A 107 -5.57 -1.44 -4.34
C ALA A 107 -4.12 -1.88 -4.03
N VAL A 108 -3.12 -1.13 -4.50
CA VAL A 108 -1.71 -1.38 -4.15
C VAL A 108 -1.40 -1.02 -2.69
N CYS A 109 -1.98 0.07 -2.15
CA CYS A 109 -1.92 0.41 -0.72
C CYS A 109 -2.46 -0.73 0.15
N ARG A 110 -3.57 -1.37 -0.26
CA ARG A 110 -4.11 -2.53 0.46
C ARG A 110 -3.08 -3.64 0.61
N VAL A 111 -2.31 -3.94 -0.43
CA VAL A 111 -1.25 -4.97 -0.36
C VAL A 111 -0.20 -4.60 0.69
N ALA A 112 0.20 -3.34 0.76
CA ALA A 112 1.11 -2.88 1.81
C ALA A 112 0.47 -3.03 3.20
N TYR A 113 -0.79 -2.64 3.37
CA TYR A 113 -1.49 -2.76 4.65
C TYR A 113 -1.68 -4.23 5.09
N GLU A 114 -2.01 -5.14 4.17
CA GLU A 114 -2.10 -6.57 4.47
C GLU A 114 -0.75 -7.17 4.90
N ASN A 115 0.37 -6.70 4.34
CA ASN A 115 1.70 -7.06 4.82
C ASN A 115 1.94 -6.57 6.25
N LEU A 116 1.46 -5.37 6.60
CA LEU A 116 1.55 -4.88 7.98
C LEU A 116 0.66 -5.69 8.93
N LEU A 117 -0.55 -6.08 8.52
CA LEU A 117 -1.40 -6.98 9.30
C LEU A 117 -0.79 -8.37 9.46
N ALA A 118 -0.09 -8.88 8.44
CA ALA A 118 0.71 -10.10 8.55
C ALA A 118 1.81 -9.95 9.61
N ILE A 119 2.51 -8.82 9.65
CA ILE A 119 3.49 -8.52 10.67
C ILE A 119 2.85 -8.49 12.07
N CYS A 120 1.73 -7.79 12.23
CA CYS A 120 0.96 -7.72 13.48
C CYS A 120 0.51 -9.11 13.95
N PHE A 121 0.02 -9.94 13.04
CA PHE A 121 -0.40 -11.31 13.33
C PHE A 121 0.76 -12.16 13.85
N LEU A 122 1.91 -12.08 13.19
CA LEU A 122 3.13 -12.80 13.58
C LEU A 122 3.69 -12.32 14.91
N GLN A 123 3.52 -11.03 15.22
CA GLN A 123 3.91 -10.49 16.52
C GLN A 123 3.13 -11.12 17.67
N LYS A 124 1.86 -11.50 17.44
CA LYS A 124 1.00 -12.15 18.44
C LYS A 124 1.00 -13.69 18.37
N ASN A 125 1.30 -14.24 17.20
CA ASN A 125 1.21 -15.67 16.91
C ASN A 125 2.44 -16.13 16.10
N PRO A 126 3.67 -16.04 16.66
CA PRO A 126 4.91 -16.31 15.92
C PRO A 126 4.98 -17.74 15.35
N GLN A 127 4.41 -18.71 16.06
CA GLN A 127 4.31 -20.11 15.65
C GLN A 127 3.44 -20.35 14.39
N ASN A 128 2.77 -19.31 13.86
CA ASN A 128 1.87 -19.42 12.72
C ASN A 128 2.41 -18.74 11.45
N ALA A 129 3.73 -18.58 11.33
CA ALA A 129 4.42 -18.09 10.13
C ALA A 129 3.95 -18.75 8.83
N ASP A 130 3.82 -20.07 8.83
CA ASP A 130 3.35 -20.85 7.68
C ASP A 130 1.96 -20.44 7.20
N SER A 131 1.05 -20.07 8.11
CA SER A 131 -0.28 -19.63 7.69
C SER A 131 -0.26 -18.30 6.97
N VAL A 132 0.70 -17.43 7.27
CA VAL A 132 0.87 -16.15 6.60
C VAL A 132 1.51 -16.37 5.24
N LEU A 133 2.55 -17.21 5.17
CA LEU A 133 3.21 -17.58 3.90
C LEU A 133 2.26 -18.30 2.94
N GLY A 134 1.40 -19.18 3.46
CA GLY A 134 0.40 -19.91 2.69
C GLY A 134 -0.84 -19.09 2.30
N TYR A 135 -0.96 -17.84 2.74
CA TYR A 135 -2.08 -16.97 2.42
C TYR A 135 -2.07 -16.58 0.92
N GLY A 136 -3.20 -16.73 0.24
CA GLY A 136 -3.33 -16.49 -1.20
C GLY A 136 -2.98 -17.69 -2.09
N PHE A 137 -2.36 -18.74 -1.56
CA PHE A 137 -2.16 -20.00 -2.31
C PHE A 137 -3.45 -20.82 -2.42
N LYS A 138 -3.58 -21.60 -3.50
CA LYS A 138 -4.75 -22.49 -3.73
C LYS A 138 -5.00 -23.36 -2.49
N LYS A 139 -6.29 -23.59 -2.15
CA LYS A 139 -6.76 -24.39 -0.99
C LYS A 139 -6.02 -25.73 -0.79
N GLN A 140 -5.53 -26.35 -1.86
CA GLN A 140 -4.79 -27.61 -1.82
C GLN A 140 -3.43 -27.50 -1.12
N ILE A 141 -2.70 -26.38 -1.32
CA ILE A 141 -1.40 -26.13 -0.66
C ILE A 141 -1.62 -25.77 0.82
N ARG A 142 -2.70 -25.03 1.11
CA ARG A 142 -3.04 -24.56 2.45
C ARG A 142 -3.40 -25.69 3.44
N LYS A 143 -3.89 -26.84 2.95
CA LYS A 143 -4.23 -28.01 3.78
C LYS A 143 -3.00 -28.75 4.34
N GLN A 144 -1.82 -28.51 3.79
CA GLN A 144 -0.59 -29.24 4.16
C GLN A 144 0.21 -28.55 5.27
N LEU A 145 -0.19 -27.35 5.72
CA LEU A 145 0.55 -26.60 6.73
C LEU A 145 -0.09 -26.78 8.12
N PRO A 146 0.68 -27.20 9.14
CA PRO A 146 0.17 -27.56 10.47
C PRO A 146 -0.14 -26.33 11.35
N SER A 147 -0.62 -25.23 10.78
CA SER A 147 -0.84 -23.99 11.54
C SER A 147 -2.06 -24.12 12.46
N ILE A 148 -1.85 -23.87 13.76
CA ILE A 148 -2.89 -23.83 14.80
C ILE A 148 -3.93 -22.71 14.52
N LYS A 149 -3.49 -21.56 14.00
CA LYS A 149 -4.36 -20.44 13.62
C LYS A 149 -4.17 -20.04 12.16
N GLN A 150 -5.28 -19.71 11.50
CA GLN A 150 -5.27 -19.24 10.12
C GLN A 150 -5.22 -17.71 10.01
N PHE A 151 -4.20 -17.20 9.32
CA PHE A 151 -4.13 -15.81 8.91
C PHE A 151 -5.24 -15.45 7.91
N LYS A 152 -5.96 -14.38 8.22
CA LYS A 152 -6.89 -13.68 7.33
C LYS A 152 -6.87 -12.21 7.74
N PRO A 153 -6.55 -11.25 6.86
CA PRO A 153 -6.39 -9.84 7.22
C PRO A 153 -7.57 -9.26 8.02
N SER A 154 -8.81 -9.54 7.59
CA SER A 154 -10.02 -9.11 8.31
C SER A 154 -10.11 -9.65 9.74
N ASN A 155 -9.62 -10.87 9.99
CA ASN A 155 -9.65 -11.48 11.32
C ASN A 155 -8.52 -10.96 12.21
N VAL A 156 -7.41 -10.51 11.64
CA VAL A 156 -6.32 -9.93 12.44
C VAL A 156 -6.82 -8.70 13.17
N LEU A 157 -7.56 -7.83 12.48
CA LEU A 157 -8.12 -6.62 13.07
C LEU A 157 -9.06 -6.96 14.24
N THR A 158 -9.97 -7.90 14.04
CA THR A 158 -11.09 -8.11 14.96
C THR A 158 -10.79 -9.13 16.05
N GLN A 159 -10.06 -10.20 15.73
CA GLN A 159 -9.79 -11.32 16.64
C GLN A 159 -8.44 -11.16 17.35
N GLU A 160 -7.41 -10.68 16.64
CA GLU A 160 -6.06 -10.58 17.20
C GLU A 160 -5.81 -9.19 17.80
N LEU A 161 -6.18 -8.11 17.10
CA LEU A 161 -5.99 -6.73 17.54
C LEU A 161 -7.19 -6.16 18.31
N LYS A 162 -8.36 -6.81 18.26
CA LYS A 162 -9.61 -6.37 18.91
C LYS A 162 -10.05 -4.95 18.51
N ILE A 163 -9.76 -4.59 17.26
CA ILE A 163 -10.26 -3.38 16.61
C ILE A 163 -11.64 -3.72 16.03
N ALA A 164 -12.58 -2.78 16.10
CA ALA A 164 -13.95 -2.99 15.64
C ALA A 164 -14.01 -3.58 14.21
N ASP A 165 -15.05 -4.38 13.94
CA ASP A 165 -15.29 -5.00 12.63
C ASP A 165 -15.37 -3.97 11.48
N GLU A 166 -15.71 -2.73 11.81
CA GLU A 166 -15.78 -1.57 10.92
C GLU A 166 -14.44 -0.80 10.86
N ASP A 167 -13.30 -1.49 10.68
CA ASP A 167 -12.06 -0.78 10.33
C ASP A 167 -12.28 -0.04 9.00
N GLU A 168 -12.49 1.28 9.08
CA GLU A 168 -12.69 2.17 7.94
C GLU A 168 -11.55 2.06 6.94
N MET A 169 -10.30 1.90 7.42
CA MET A 169 -9.12 1.85 6.57
C MET A 169 -9.09 0.55 5.76
N TYR A 170 -9.27 -0.62 6.40
CA TYR A 170 -9.32 -1.90 5.68
C TYR A 170 -10.51 -2.00 4.73
N SER A 171 -11.68 -1.55 5.19
CA SER A 171 -12.92 -1.59 4.42
C SER A 171 -12.82 -0.72 3.18
N PHE A 172 -12.31 0.51 3.33
CA PHE A 172 -12.10 1.43 2.22
C PHE A 172 -11.09 0.88 1.19
N LEU A 173 -9.92 0.41 1.66
CA LEU A 173 -8.91 -0.20 0.79
C LEU A 173 -9.41 -1.46 0.06
N SER A 174 -10.45 -2.10 0.58
CA SER A 174 -11.07 -3.30 -0.01
C SER A 174 -12.11 -2.96 -1.08
N MET A 175 -12.71 -1.77 -1.06
CA MET A 175 -13.77 -1.36 -2.01
C MET A 175 -13.35 -1.46 -3.49
N PRO A 176 -12.18 -0.93 -3.92
CA PRO A 176 -11.77 -0.99 -5.33
C PRO A 176 -11.62 -2.41 -5.90
N ILE A 177 -11.36 -3.38 -5.02
CA ILE A 177 -11.08 -4.78 -5.40
C ILE A 177 -12.36 -5.61 -5.42
N HIS A 178 -13.32 -5.29 -4.57
CA HIS A 178 -14.59 -6.02 -4.46
C HIS A 178 -15.76 -5.35 -5.18
N GLY A 179 -15.53 -4.23 -5.87
CA GLY A 179 -16.51 -3.62 -6.76
C GLY A 179 -17.03 -4.63 -7.79
N ASN A 180 -18.34 -4.68 -8.00
CA ASN A 180 -18.98 -5.61 -8.93
C ASN A 180 -18.79 -5.14 -10.38
N LYS A 181 -17.54 -5.26 -10.87
CA LYS A 181 -17.12 -4.81 -12.21
C LYS A 181 -17.98 -5.40 -13.32
N PHE A 182 -18.45 -6.64 -13.15
CA PHE A 182 -19.30 -7.30 -14.13
C PHE A 182 -20.69 -6.66 -14.22
N THR A 183 -21.33 -6.37 -13.09
CA THR A 183 -22.64 -5.69 -13.08
C THR A 183 -22.51 -4.28 -13.65
N VAL A 184 -21.50 -3.51 -13.24
CA VAL A 184 -21.26 -2.16 -13.78
C VAL A 184 -21.06 -2.20 -15.30
N LEU A 185 -20.25 -3.14 -15.80
CA LEU A 185 -20.04 -3.29 -17.24
C LEU A 185 -21.34 -3.66 -17.97
N LYS A 186 -22.13 -4.57 -17.39
CA LYS A 186 -23.42 -4.97 -17.95
C LYS A 186 -24.40 -3.78 -18.01
N ASP A 187 -24.42 -2.95 -16.98
CA ASP A 187 -25.27 -1.76 -16.93
C ASP A 187 -24.85 -0.71 -17.96
N ILE A 188 -23.55 -0.48 -18.12
CA ILE A 188 -23.00 0.38 -19.18
C ILE A 188 -23.42 -0.13 -20.56
N VAL A 189 -23.26 -1.43 -20.83
CA VAL A 189 -23.65 -2.04 -22.12
C VAL A 189 -25.15 -1.92 -22.36
N ASN A 190 -25.98 -2.14 -21.34
CA ASN A 190 -27.43 -2.02 -21.46
C ASN A 190 -27.86 -0.59 -21.75
N ALA A 191 -27.29 0.38 -21.06
CA ALA A 191 -27.60 1.78 -21.26
C ALA A 191 -27.10 2.30 -22.62
N GLN A 192 -25.97 1.81 -23.12
CA GLN A 192 -25.53 2.06 -24.51
C GLN A 192 -26.53 1.53 -25.54
N LYS A 193 -27.12 0.34 -25.31
CA LYS A 193 -28.20 -0.18 -26.17
C LYS A 193 -29.46 0.67 -26.14
N SER A 194 -29.72 1.38 -25.04
CA SER A 194 -30.83 2.33 -24.89
C SER A 194 -30.54 3.71 -25.49
N GLY A 195 -29.41 3.88 -26.19
CA GLY A 195 -29.03 5.16 -26.81
C GLY A 195 -28.36 6.15 -25.84
N PHE A 196 -28.06 5.73 -24.61
CA PHE A 196 -27.32 6.55 -23.66
C PHE A 196 -25.81 6.40 -23.89
N THR A 197 -25.15 7.49 -24.24
CA THR A 197 -23.70 7.50 -24.44
C THR A 197 -22.99 7.81 -23.13
N PHE A 198 -22.29 6.83 -22.56
CA PHE A 198 -21.33 7.07 -21.49
C PHE A 198 -20.05 7.65 -22.07
N ASN A 199 -19.71 8.87 -21.68
CA ASN A 199 -18.40 9.44 -21.96
C ASN A 199 -17.55 9.32 -20.69
N LEU A 200 -16.64 8.34 -20.66
CA LEU A 200 -15.66 8.19 -19.60
C LEU A 200 -14.54 9.20 -19.90
N GLY A 201 -14.65 10.39 -19.31
CA GLY A 201 -13.61 11.41 -19.35
C GLY A 201 -12.60 11.22 -18.23
N PHE A 202 -11.36 11.64 -18.46
CA PHE A 202 -10.41 11.82 -17.38
C PHE A 202 -10.72 13.12 -16.65
N SER A 203 -10.88 13.07 -15.33
CA SER A 203 -11.15 14.24 -14.49
C SER A 203 -10.28 14.20 -13.25
N TYR A 204 -9.71 15.36 -12.91
CA TYR A 204 -9.05 15.55 -11.62
C TYR A 204 -10.10 15.54 -10.50
N ASP A 205 -9.92 14.67 -9.51
CA ASP A 205 -10.78 14.57 -8.32
C ASP A 205 -9.93 14.79 -7.08
N GLU A 206 -10.05 15.99 -6.53
CA GLU A 206 -9.27 16.43 -5.38
C GLU A 206 -9.56 15.62 -4.11
N GLU A 207 -10.82 15.25 -3.91
CA GLU A 207 -11.26 14.48 -2.76
C GLU A 207 -10.65 13.08 -2.82
N ARG A 208 -10.75 12.41 -3.98
CA ARG A 208 -10.15 11.09 -4.16
C ARG A 208 -8.63 11.11 -4.05
N LEU A 209 -7.97 12.14 -4.60
CA LEU A 209 -6.53 12.32 -4.48
C LEU A 209 -6.12 12.40 -3.02
N SER A 210 -6.78 13.28 -2.25
CA SER A 210 -6.50 13.46 -0.82
C SER A 210 -6.79 12.19 -0.01
N MET A 211 -7.93 11.55 -0.24
CA MET A 211 -8.27 10.29 0.44
C MET A 211 -7.24 9.20 0.17
N SER A 212 -6.73 9.11 -1.06
CA SER A 212 -5.67 8.17 -1.42
C SER A 212 -4.36 8.48 -0.70
N PHE A 213 -3.99 9.76 -0.62
CA PHE A 213 -2.84 10.21 0.14
C PHE A 213 -2.95 9.93 1.64
N ASN A 214 -4.13 10.08 2.23
CA ASN A 214 -4.37 9.78 3.64
C ASN A 214 -4.05 8.33 3.98
N HIS A 215 -4.54 7.40 3.16
CA HIS A 215 -4.27 5.98 3.33
C HIS A 215 -2.79 5.67 3.13
N LEU A 216 -2.19 6.23 2.07
CA LEU A 216 -0.76 6.05 1.78
C LEU A 216 0.12 6.49 2.96
N ILE A 217 -0.14 7.68 3.50
CA ILE A 217 0.62 8.25 4.62
C ILE A 217 0.35 7.50 5.93
N ALA A 218 -0.90 7.10 6.19
CA ALA A 218 -1.24 6.31 7.38
C ALA A 218 -0.53 4.94 7.38
N ILE A 219 -0.47 4.26 6.23
CA ILE A 219 0.26 3.00 6.08
C ILE A 219 1.75 3.22 6.23
N LEU A 220 2.31 4.31 5.68
CA LEU A 220 3.73 4.67 5.86
C LEU A 220 4.07 4.92 7.33
N TYR A 221 3.24 5.68 8.04
CA TYR A 221 3.39 5.93 9.48
C TYR A 221 3.33 4.63 10.29
N LEU A 222 2.32 3.79 10.07
CA LEU A 222 2.23 2.48 10.72
C LEU A 222 3.46 1.61 10.40
N SER A 223 3.97 1.66 9.17
CA SER A 223 5.18 0.92 8.76
C SER A 223 6.41 1.35 9.56
N LEU A 224 6.63 2.66 9.70
CA LEU A 224 7.74 3.21 10.48
C LEU A 224 7.63 2.85 11.97
N CYS A 225 6.44 2.94 12.55
CA CYS A 225 6.19 2.56 13.94
C CYS A 225 6.41 1.07 14.18
N LEU A 226 5.87 0.19 13.32
CA LEU A 226 6.09 -1.25 13.41
C LEU A 226 7.56 -1.61 13.24
N PHE A 227 8.24 -0.96 12.28
CA PHE A 227 9.67 -1.17 12.06
C PHE A 227 10.49 -0.79 13.31
N LYS A 228 10.23 0.40 13.87
CA LYS A 228 10.85 0.86 15.12
C LYS A 228 10.58 -0.09 16.28
N GLY A 229 9.32 -0.48 16.47
CA GLY A 229 8.91 -1.35 17.58
C GLY A 229 9.51 -2.75 17.55
N ILE A 230 9.53 -3.35 16.36
CA ILE A 230 9.97 -4.74 16.20
C ILE A 230 11.49 -4.83 16.07
N PHE A 231 12.09 -3.93 15.29
CA PHE A 231 13.49 -4.02 14.92
C PHE A 231 14.39 -2.97 15.58
N GLY A 232 13.83 -1.87 16.09
CA GLY A 232 14.60 -0.75 16.67
C GLY A 232 15.57 -1.17 17.78
N LYS A 233 15.22 -2.20 18.57
CA LYS A 233 16.09 -2.73 19.63
C LYS A 233 17.42 -3.31 19.12
N TYR A 234 17.52 -3.67 17.84
CA TYR A 234 18.73 -4.23 17.24
C TYR A 234 19.71 -3.16 16.73
N PHE A 235 19.31 -1.90 16.72
CA PHE A 235 20.14 -0.81 16.22
C PHE A 235 20.83 0.01 17.34
N LYS A 236 20.86 -0.49 18.58
CA LYS A 236 21.28 0.27 19.79
C LYS A 236 22.66 0.93 19.68
N ASP A 237 23.57 0.38 18.88
CA ASP A 237 24.95 0.86 18.74
C ASP A 237 25.27 1.46 17.36
N SER A 238 24.31 1.43 16.43
CA SER A 238 24.42 2.08 15.13
C SER A 238 23.64 3.39 15.19
N GLU A 239 24.19 4.51 14.74
CA GLU A 239 23.43 5.77 14.58
C GLU A 239 22.17 5.49 13.76
N MET A 240 21.04 5.22 14.40
CA MET A 240 19.79 4.92 13.74
C MET A 240 19.45 6.11 12.83
N PRO A 241 19.12 5.93 11.54
CA PRO A 241 18.49 6.97 10.77
C PRO A 241 17.00 6.96 11.13
N TYR A 242 16.67 6.94 12.43
CA TYR A 242 15.31 7.08 12.88
C TYR A 242 15.22 8.46 13.48
N ASP A 243 14.42 9.29 12.83
CA ASP A 243 14.10 10.59 13.36
C ASP A 243 12.75 10.45 14.05
N ASP A 244 12.75 10.43 15.39
CA ASP A 244 11.51 10.49 16.17
C ASP A 244 10.68 11.72 15.79
N LYS A 245 11.32 12.79 15.30
CA LYS A 245 10.63 13.95 14.74
C LYS A 245 9.95 13.64 13.42
N ALA A 246 10.44 12.69 12.62
CA ALA A 246 9.79 12.28 11.38
C ALA A 246 8.53 11.43 11.66
N ILE A 247 8.60 10.51 12.63
CA ILE A 247 7.42 9.76 13.11
C ILE A 247 6.39 10.73 13.71
N GLU A 248 6.84 11.67 14.54
CA GLU A 248 5.97 12.68 15.14
C GLU A 248 5.40 13.64 14.09
N ALA A 249 6.18 14.04 13.09
CA ALA A 249 5.70 14.87 11.98
C ALA A 249 4.61 14.15 11.18
N LEU A 250 4.78 12.85 10.90
CA LEU A 250 3.73 12.04 10.27
C LEU A 250 2.50 11.93 11.17
N LYS A 251 2.67 11.74 12.48
CA LYS A 251 1.56 11.65 13.43
C LYS A 251 0.76 12.95 13.51
N ILE A 252 1.45 14.09 13.66
CA ILE A 252 0.86 15.43 13.62
C ILE A 252 0.14 15.63 12.30
N PHE A 253 0.77 15.26 11.20
CA PHE A 253 0.19 15.41 9.87
C PHE A 253 -1.08 14.57 9.68
N ILE A 254 -1.12 13.35 10.22
CA ILE A 254 -2.31 12.47 10.14
C ILE A 254 -3.41 12.91 11.14
N GLY A 255 -3.09 13.66 12.20
CA GLY A 255 -4.01 13.98 13.31
C GLY A 255 -4.30 15.46 13.57
N GLY A 256 -3.63 16.39 12.89
CA GLY A 256 -3.45 17.76 13.36
C GLY A 256 -4.24 18.87 12.68
N PHE A 257 -5.13 18.59 11.72
CA PHE A 257 -5.88 19.65 11.02
C PHE A 257 -7.41 19.50 11.17
N PRO A 258 -8.03 20.22 12.13
CA PRO A 258 -9.47 20.17 12.37
C PRO A 258 -10.34 20.79 11.26
N ASP A 259 -9.77 21.63 10.38
CA ASP A 259 -10.52 22.40 9.37
C ASP A 259 -10.32 21.93 7.91
N ASN A 260 -9.66 20.80 7.68
CA ASN A 260 -9.42 20.32 6.32
C ASN A 260 -10.54 19.38 5.87
N HIS A 261 -11.64 19.97 5.38
CA HIS A 261 -12.75 19.21 4.80
C HIS A 261 -12.33 18.26 3.67
N TYR A 262 -11.13 18.43 3.09
CA TYR A 262 -10.59 17.50 2.10
C TYR A 262 -9.10 17.23 2.24
N TYR A 263 -8.44 17.45 3.38
CA TYR A 263 -6.96 17.35 3.47
C TYR A 263 -6.45 16.85 4.84
N LEU A 264 -6.47 15.53 5.02
CA LEU A 264 -5.55 14.74 5.87
C LEU A 264 -5.69 14.76 7.40
N ALA A 265 -6.85 14.36 7.91
CA ALA A 265 -6.88 13.67 9.21
C ALA A 265 -8.04 12.68 9.32
N ARG A 266 -7.77 11.36 9.27
CA ARG A 266 -8.78 10.32 9.58
C ARG A 266 -8.28 9.05 10.27
N PHE A 267 -6.98 8.76 10.25
CA PHE A 267 -6.48 7.45 10.69
C PHE A 267 -5.52 7.40 11.90
N PRO A 268 -5.20 8.47 12.67
CA PRO A 268 -4.28 8.32 13.82
C PRO A 268 -4.84 7.34 14.84
N GLY A 269 -6.14 7.43 15.13
CA GLY A 269 -6.80 6.56 16.09
C GLY A 269 -6.78 5.08 15.71
N ILE A 270 -6.75 4.73 14.41
CA ILE A 270 -6.64 3.32 13.98
C ILE A 270 -5.20 2.84 14.15
N VAL A 271 -4.22 3.63 13.72
CA VAL A 271 -2.80 3.28 13.87
C VAL A 271 -2.42 3.16 15.34
N ASP A 272 -2.83 4.10 16.19
CA ASP A 272 -2.57 4.06 17.63
C ASP A 272 -3.24 2.85 18.30
N LYS A 273 -4.46 2.46 17.89
CA LYS A 273 -5.11 1.23 18.35
C LYS A 273 -4.30 -0.02 17.97
N ILE A 274 -3.79 -0.10 16.74
CA ILE A 274 -2.95 -1.21 16.28
C ILE A 274 -1.68 -1.30 17.13
N LEU A 275 -0.96 -0.18 17.28
CA LEU A 275 0.30 -0.14 18.04
C LEU A 275 0.07 -0.50 19.51
N THR A 276 -0.95 0.08 20.15
CA THR A 276 -1.34 -0.24 21.53
C THR A 276 -1.65 -1.73 21.69
N ALA A 277 -2.39 -2.32 20.74
CA ALA A 277 -2.75 -3.73 20.78
C ALA A 277 -1.53 -4.66 20.66
N LEU A 278 -0.42 -4.19 20.09
CA LEU A 278 0.84 -4.93 19.98
C LEU A 278 1.76 -4.74 21.18
N GLN A 279 1.42 -3.85 22.12
CA GLN A 279 2.28 -3.45 23.25
C GLN A 279 3.65 -2.92 22.79
N ILE A 280 3.64 -2.19 21.68
CA ILE A 280 4.80 -1.55 21.05
C ILE A 280 4.71 -0.04 21.26
#